data_AF-A0AAV9BLQ6-F1
#
_entry.id   AF-A0AAV9BLQ6-F1
#
_cell.length_a   1.000
_cell.length_b   1.000
_cell.length_c   1.000
_cell.angle_alpha   90.00
_cell.angle_beta   90.00
_cell.angle_gamma   90.00
#
_symmetry.space_group_name_H-M   'P 1'
#
loop_
_entity.id
_entity.type
_entity.pdbx_description
1 polymer ?
#
loop_
_entity_poly.entity_id
_entity_poly.type
_entity_poly.pdbx_seq_one_letter_code
_entity_poly.pdbx_strand_id
1 'polypeptide(L)'
;MAYVLDHVRYRVESQSLTRRPMRTGPLSGHIFVHELLQGHEARAYENLRMAPRLFLKLRDVLINKGLMKDTTNLTCTEQLAIFLHALGHGVSNRVLSERFHHSGETISRHFNAVLKVVVSLKREYINLAQNDVQLHPHVRHNKIFYPYFKNAVRAIDGTHIPALVRKNKATRYRNRKGWISQNVMATCSFDLQFQYVAVGWEGSTADMRVLRWHWRVGVLVSQKENIIWLTLDTRTLISFLHLTVLIDIICLSFLIWAEVIDITIQMNCSTTGMHN
;
A
#
# COMPACT_ATOMS: atom_id res chain seq x y z
N MET A 1 -73.67 13.46 -21.56
CA MET A 1 -72.46 13.14 -20.79
C MET A 1 -71.37 12.69 -21.74
N ALA A 2 -70.61 13.63 -22.31
CA ALA A 2 -69.38 13.35 -23.04
C ALA A 2 -68.40 14.48 -22.71
N TYR A 3 -67.46 14.19 -21.81
CA TYR A 3 -66.40 15.11 -21.43
C TYR A 3 -65.37 15.16 -22.57
N VAL A 4 -65.14 16.36 -23.11
CA VAL A 4 -64.05 16.66 -24.03
C VAL A 4 -62.78 16.80 -23.18
N LEU A 5 -61.85 15.84 -23.28
CA LEU A 5 -60.52 15.96 -22.70
C LEU A 5 -59.59 16.63 -23.72
N ASP A 6 -59.35 17.91 -23.47
CA ASP A 6 -58.42 18.75 -24.19
C ASP A 6 -56.99 18.18 -24.06
N HIS A 7 -56.41 17.75 -25.18
CA HIS A 7 -55.07 17.18 -25.22
C HIS A 7 -54.03 18.31 -25.20
N VAL A 8 -53.61 18.73 -24.01
CA VAL A 8 -52.41 19.55 -23.84
C VAL A 8 -51.19 18.69 -24.16
N ARG A 9 -50.71 18.77 -25.41
CA ARG A 9 -49.39 18.27 -25.81
C ARG A 9 -48.32 19.09 -25.09
N TYR A 10 -47.83 18.59 -23.96
CA TYR A 10 -46.61 19.09 -23.35
C TYR A 10 -45.42 18.76 -24.28
N ARG A 11 -44.93 19.77 -24.99
CA ARG A 11 -43.68 19.70 -25.75
C ARG A 11 -42.54 19.84 -24.74
N VAL A 12 -41.88 18.74 -24.38
CA VAL A 12 -40.62 18.80 -23.63
C VAL A 12 -39.56 19.38 -24.56
N GLU A 13 -39.27 20.67 -24.43
CA GLU A 13 -38.12 21.28 -25.06
C GLU A 13 -36.85 20.70 -24.41
N SER A 14 -36.03 20.02 -25.21
CA SER A 14 -34.74 19.50 -24.77
C SER A 14 -33.78 20.67 -24.53
N GLN A 15 -33.77 21.22 -23.32
CA GLN A 15 -32.70 22.11 -22.88
C GLN A 15 -31.37 21.35 -23.00
N SER A 16 -30.43 21.89 -23.78
CA SER A 16 -29.08 21.34 -23.86
C SER A 16 -28.43 21.42 -22.48
N LEU A 17 -28.16 20.26 -21.88
CA LEU A 17 -27.49 20.18 -20.60
C LEU A 17 -26.05 20.68 -20.75
N THR A 18 -25.82 21.95 -20.41
CA THR A 18 -24.47 22.52 -20.35
C THR A 18 -23.70 21.84 -19.21
N ARG A 19 -22.63 21.12 -19.57
CA ARG A 19 -21.80 20.43 -18.58
C ARG A 19 -21.12 21.45 -17.67
N ARG A 20 -21.52 21.50 -16.41
CA ARG A 20 -20.86 22.33 -15.39
C ARG A 20 -19.64 21.61 -14.80
N PRO A 21 -18.47 22.25 -14.72
CA PRO A 21 -17.31 21.66 -14.05
C PRO A 21 -17.60 21.49 -12.55
N MET A 22 -17.29 20.31 -12.01
CA MET A 22 -17.59 19.95 -10.62
C MET A 22 -16.55 20.49 -9.63
N ARG A 23 -15.27 20.55 -10.01
CA ARG A 23 -14.16 20.98 -9.15
C ARG A 23 -13.45 22.14 -9.82
N THR A 24 -13.67 23.33 -9.30
CA THR A 24 -13.21 24.60 -9.88
C THR A 24 -12.24 25.34 -8.96
N GLY A 25 -11.77 24.70 -7.89
CA GLY A 25 -10.82 25.30 -6.97
C GLY A 25 -9.46 25.58 -7.65
N PRO A 26 -8.74 26.63 -7.22
CA PRO A 26 -7.51 27.07 -7.88
C PRO A 26 -6.34 26.10 -7.72
N LEU A 27 -6.37 25.26 -6.67
CA LEU A 27 -5.32 24.31 -6.37
C LEU A 27 -5.61 22.96 -7.04
N SER A 28 -5.17 22.79 -8.29
CA SER A 28 -5.24 21.49 -8.96
C SER A 28 -4.33 20.46 -8.28
N GLY A 29 -4.56 19.17 -8.54
CA GLY A 29 -3.70 18.11 -8.01
C GLY A 29 -2.22 18.29 -8.35
N HIS A 30 -1.91 18.73 -9.58
CA HIS A 30 -0.56 19.08 -9.99
C HIS A 30 0.06 20.19 -9.13
N ILE A 31 -0.67 21.30 -8.92
CA ILE A 31 -0.17 22.43 -8.13
C ILE A 31 0.03 22.01 -6.66
N PHE A 32 -0.91 21.24 -6.10
CA PHE A 32 -0.80 20.70 -4.76
C PHE A 32 0.47 19.85 -4.58
N VAL A 33 0.75 18.93 -5.51
CA VAL A 33 1.94 18.07 -5.45
C VAL A 33 3.21 18.89 -5.61
N HIS A 34 3.22 19.88 -6.49
CA HIS A 34 4.36 20.78 -6.65
C HIS A 34 4.66 21.56 -5.37
N GLU A 35 3.63 22.10 -4.71
CA GLU A 35 3.73 22.81 -3.43
C GLU A 35 4.22 21.89 -2.30
N LEU A 36 3.78 20.63 -2.27
CA LEU A 36 4.27 19.64 -1.32
C LEU A 36 5.77 19.37 -1.49
N LEU A 37 6.23 19.18 -2.73
CA LEU A 37 7.61 18.79 -3.01
C LEU A 37 8.61 19.94 -2.88
N GLN A 38 8.18 21.18 -3.10
CA GLN A 38 9.01 22.38 -2.95
C GLN A 38 8.90 23.04 -1.59
N GLY A 39 7.87 22.70 -0.81
CA GLY A 39 7.64 23.25 0.52
C GLY A 39 8.48 22.57 1.61
N HIS A 40 7.99 22.66 2.85
CA HIS A 40 8.66 22.11 4.02
C HIS A 40 8.68 20.57 4.01
N GLU A 41 9.84 19.95 4.29
CA GLU A 41 10.02 18.49 4.22
C GLU A 41 9.05 17.72 5.13
N ALA A 42 8.77 18.23 6.33
CA ALA A 42 7.80 17.60 7.24
C ALA A 42 6.39 17.51 6.62
N ARG A 43 5.95 18.54 5.90
CA ARG A 43 4.62 18.55 5.26
C ARG A 43 4.55 17.48 4.17
N ALA A 44 5.60 17.36 3.37
CA ALA A 44 5.69 16.29 2.37
C ALA A 44 5.70 14.91 3.02
N TYR A 45 6.46 14.73 4.11
CA TYR A 45 6.48 13.47 4.84
C TYR A 45 5.12 13.13 5.47
N GLU A 46 4.42 14.11 6.03
CA GLU A 46 3.07 13.92 6.57
C GLU A 46 2.09 13.46 5.50
N ASN A 47 2.16 14.04 4.29
CA ASN A 47 1.21 13.78 3.21
C ASN A 47 1.55 12.57 2.32
N LEU A 48 2.85 12.30 2.11
CA LEU A 48 3.36 11.30 1.16
C LEU A 48 4.08 10.15 1.88
N ARG A 49 4.29 10.25 3.20
CA ARG A 49 5.05 9.29 4.03
C ARG A 49 6.48 9.07 3.59
N MET A 50 7.01 10.03 2.83
CA MET A 50 8.32 9.97 2.22
C MET A 50 8.87 11.38 2.08
N ALA A 51 10.18 11.54 2.30
CA ALA A 51 10.85 12.82 2.06
C ALA A 51 10.81 13.18 0.55
N PRO A 52 10.70 14.47 0.18
CA PRO A 52 10.62 14.90 -1.22
C PRO A 52 11.75 14.34 -2.09
N ARG A 53 12.98 14.33 -1.57
CA ARG A 53 14.15 13.81 -2.28
C ARG A 53 14.02 12.32 -2.63
N LEU A 54 13.50 11.51 -1.70
CA LEU A 54 13.28 10.08 -1.92
C LEU A 54 12.11 9.84 -2.87
N PHE A 55 11.06 10.66 -2.78
CA PHE A 55 9.93 10.62 -3.70
C PHE A 55 10.37 10.83 -5.15
N LEU A 56 11.20 11.86 -5.40
CA LEU A 56 11.72 12.15 -6.73
C LEU A 56 12.62 11.02 -7.24
N LYS A 57 13.51 10.49 -6.39
CA LYS A 57 14.33 9.32 -6.75
C LYS A 57 13.48 8.10 -7.13
N LEU A 58 12.43 7.81 -6.36
CA LEU A 58 11.51 6.71 -6.66
C LEU A 58 10.82 6.94 -8.01
N ARG A 59 10.26 8.14 -8.23
CA ARG A 59 9.65 8.52 -9.51
C ARG A 59 10.63 8.29 -10.67
N ASP A 60 11.86 8.77 -10.55
CA ASP A 60 12.86 8.69 -11.61
C ASP A 60 13.25 7.23 -11.91
N VAL A 61 13.38 6.39 -10.88
CA VAL A 61 13.59 4.95 -11.07
C VAL A 61 12.42 4.31 -11.83
N LEU A 62 11.19 4.65 -11.49
CA LEU A 62 9.98 4.10 -12.14
C LEU A 62 9.87 4.54 -13.61
N ILE A 63 10.20 5.80 -13.90
CA ILE A 63 10.20 6.34 -15.27
C ILE A 63 11.35 5.73 -16.09
N ASN A 64 12.57 5.67 -15.54
CA ASN A 64 13.74 5.15 -16.24
C ASN A 64 13.62 3.66 -16.56
N LYS A 65 12.90 2.89 -15.74
CA LYS A 65 12.54 1.49 -16.02
C LYS A 65 11.39 1.35 -17.03
N GLY A 66 10.81 2.44 -17.51
CA GLY A 66 9.67 2.45 -18.43
C GLY A 66 8.37 1.95 -17.80
N LEU A 67 8.29 1.89 -16.46
CA LEU A 67 7.13 1.34 -15.74
C LEU A 67 6.03 2.38 -15.56
N MET A 68 6.38 3.67 -15.53
CA MET A 68 5.45 4.78 -15.46
C MET A 68 5.72 5.77 -16.57
N LYS A 69 4.65 6.37 -17.10
CA LYS A 69 4.71 7.45 -18.09
C LYS A 69 3.65 8.49 -17.83
N ASP A 70 3.92 9.70 -18.28
CA ASP A 70 2.94 10.77 -18.28
C ASP A 70 1.75 10.39 -19.17
N THR A 71 0.58 10.86 -18.78
CA THR A 71 -0.62 10.80 -19.60
C THR A 71 -1.03 12.21 -19.97
N THR A 72 -1.97 12.35 -20.90
CA THR A 72 -2.49 13.66 -21.32
C THR A 72 -3.00 14.51 -20.15
N ASN A 73 -3.49 13.86 -19.09
CA ASN A 73 -4.16 14.55 -17.98
C ASN A 73 -3.41 14.47 -16.64
N LEU A 74 -2.47 13.53 -16.48
CA LEU A 74 -1.73 13.33 -15.23
C LEU A 74 -0.25 13.02 -15.47
N THR A 75 0.60 13.74 -14.75
CA THR A 75 2.04 13.50 -14.68
C THR A 75 2.37 12.28 -13.81
N CYS A 76 3.49 11.60 -14.02
CA CYS A 76 3.98 10.52 -13.16
C CYS A 76 4.13 10.97 -11.70
N THR A 77 4.56 12.21 -11.49
CA THR A 77 4.67 12.82 -10.16
C THR A 77 3.30 12.84 -9.47
N GLU A 78 2.25 13.29 -10.16
CA GLU A 78 0.90 13.34 -9.60
C GLU A 78 0.30 11.94 -9.41
N GLN A 79 0.52 11.02 -10.36
CA GLN A 79 0.09 9.62 -10.24
C GLN A 79 0.69 8.95 -9.00
N LEU A 80 2.00 9.12 -8.78
CA LEU A 80 2.69 8.56 -7.61
C LEU A 80 2.22 9.24 -6.32
N ALA A 81 1.96 10.55 -6.34
CA ALA A 81 1.46 11.28 -5.17
C ALA A 81 0.05 10.84 -4.77
N ILE A 82 -0.88 10.66 -5.73
CA ILE A 82 -2.23 10.11 -5.47
C ILE A 82 -2.10 8.77 -4.74
N PHE A 83 -1.24 7.91 -5.27
CA PHE A 83 -1.05 6.57 -4.76
C PHE A 83 -0.44 6.57 -3.35
N LEU A 84 0.63 7.33 -3.10
CA LEU A 84 1.26 7.42 -1.77
C LEU A 84 0.36 8.12 -0.74
N HIS A 85 -0.37 9.16 -1.13
CA HIS A 85 -1.32 9.84 -0.24
C HIS A 85 -2.47 8.91 0.17
N ALA A 86 -3.00 8.14 -0.80
CA ALA A 86 -4.03 7.14 -0.53
C ALA A 86 -3.58 6.13 0.54
N LEU A 87 -2.35 5.63 0.42
CA LEU A 87 -1.81 4.57 1.28
C LEU A 87 -1.32 5.10 2.62
N GLY A 88 -0.70 6.26 2.62
CA GLY A 88 -0.18 6.90 3.83
C GLY A 88 -1.26 7.29 4.84
N HIS A 89 -2.49 7.48 4.38
CA HIS A 89 -3.62 7.91 5.20
C HIS A 89 -4.82 6.96 5.18
N GLY A 90 -4.83 5.94 4.31
CA GLY A 90 -5.98 5.05 4.13
C GLY A 90 -7.25 5.78 3.71
N VAL A 91 -7.12 6.83 2.88
CA VAL A 91 -8.24 7.70 2.50
C VAL A 91 -9.08 7.10 1.36
N SER A 92 -10.37 7.45 1.35
CA SER A 92 -11.29 6.97 0.32
C SER A 92 -11.08 7.64 -1.04
N ASN A 93 -11.54 6.99 -2.11
CA ASN A 93 -11.52 7.54 -3.46
C ASN A 93 -12.21 8.93 -3.54
N ARG A 94 -13.31 9.13 -2.80
CA ARG A 94 -14.00 10.43 -2.75
C ARG A 94 -13.09 11.54 -2.20
N VAL A 95 -12.35 11.26 -1.14
CA VAL A 95 -11.41 12.23 -0.54
C VAL A 95 -10.26 12.52 -1.50
N LEU A 96 -9.72 11.51 -2.17
CA LEU A 96 -8.67 11.68 -3.18
C LEU A 96 -9.17 12.49 -4.38
N SER A 97 -10.38 12.21 -4.86
CA SER A 97 -11.01 12.95 -5.96
C SER A 97 -11.14 14.44 -5.63
N GLU A 98 -11.51 14.73 -4.38
CA GLU A 98 -11.61 16.10 -3.88
C GLU A 98 -10.24 16.76 -3.65
N ARG A 99 -9.23 16.01 -3.21
CA ARG A 99 -7.89 16.54 -2.97
C ARG A 99 -7.14 16.87 -4.27
N PHE A 100 -7.21 15.97 -5.25
CA PHE A 100 -6.43 16.07 -6.49
C PHE A 100 -7.24 16.62 -7.67
N HIS A 101 -8.51 16.96 -7.46
CA HIS A 101 -9.41 17.51 -8.47
C HIS A 101 -9.68 16.59 -9.68
N HIS A 102 -9.57 15.28 -9.50
CA HIS A 102 -9.86 14.29 -10.55
C HIS A 102 -11.18 13.57 -10.33
N SER A 103 -11.74 12.97 -11.39
CA SER A 103 -12.87 12.07 -11.24
C SER A 103 -12.46 10.83 -10.44
N GLY A 104 -13.42 10.20 -9.73
CA GLY A 104 -13.11 8.99 -8.97
C GLY A 104 -12.68 7.82 -9.86
N GLU A 105 -13.13 7.83 -11.12
CA GLU A 105 -12.67 6.90 -12.15
C GLU A 105 -11.17 7.11 -12.45
N THR A 106 -10.73 8.36 -12.60
CA THR A 106 -9.33 8.69 -12.86
C THR A 106 -8.44 8.36 -11.67
N ILE A 107 -8.88 8.69 -10.45
CA ILE A 107 -8.19 8.27 -9.21
C ILE A 107 -8.03 6.75 -9.18
N SER A 108 -9.11 5.99 -9.40
CA SER A 108 -9.08 4.52 -9.39
C SER A 108 -8.14 3.96 -10.45
N ARG A 109 -8.21 4.47 -11.68
CA ARG A 109 -7.35 4.02 -12.79
C ARG A 109 -5.87 4.18 -12.46
N HIS A 110 -5.45 5.38 -12.05
CA HIS A 110 -4.04 5.66 -11.78
C HIS A 110 -3.55 5.00 -10.50
N PHE A 111 -4.38 4.92 -9.45
CA PHE A 111 -4.04 4.14 -8.26
C PHE A 111 -3.72 2.68 -8.61
N ASN A 112 -4.59 2.03 -9.39
CA ASN A 112 -4.39 0.63 -9.78
C ASN A 112 -3.21 0.46 -10.76
N ALA A 113 -2.96 1.43 -11.64
CA ALA A 113 -1.80 1.41 -12.52
C ALA A 113 -0.49 1.44 -11.73
N VAL A 114 -0.37 2.38 -10.78
CA VAL A 114 0.81 2.49 -9.92
C VAL A 114 0.93 1.27 -9.00
N LEU A 115 -0.18 0.73 -8.48
CA LEU A 115 -0.18 -0.50 -7.69
C LEU A 115 0.46 -1.66 -8.46
N LYS A 116 0.03 -1.90 -9.71
CA LYS A 116 0.60 -2.97 -10.56
C LYS A 116 2.09 -2.78 -10.79
N VAL A 117 2.52 -1.54 -11.03
CA VAL A 117 3.94 -1.19 -11.18
C VAL A 117 4.72 -1.57 -9.93
N VAL A 118 4.29 -1.13 -8.74
CA VAL A 118 5.05 -1.41 -7.51
C VAL A 118 5.04 -2.90 -7.18
N VAL A 119 3.92 -3.60 -7.41
CA VAL A 119 3.86 -5.07 -7.22
C VAL A 119 4.83 -5.80 -8.15
N SER A 120 5.02 -5.31 -9.38
CA SER A 120 5.99 -5.91 -10.31
C SER A 120 7.43 -5.83 -9.81
N LEU A 121 7.76 -4.82 -9.00
CA LEU A 121 9.09 -4.63 -8.41
C LEU A 121 9.39 -5.60 -7.26
N LYS A 122 8.39 -6.33 -6.74
CA LYS A 122 8.55 -7.28 -5.63
C LYS A 122 9.75 -8.20 -5.84
N ARG A 123 9.88 -8.79 -7.02
CA ARG A 123 10.94 -9.76 -7.35
C ARG A 123 12.32 -9.15 -7.50
N GLU A 124 12.41 -7.83 -7.61
CA GLU A 124 13.69 -7.13 -7.71
C GLU A 124 14.19 -6.71 -6.32
N TYR A 125 13.29 -6.22 -5.47
CA TYR A 125 13.66 -5.64 -4.18
C TYR A 125 13.46 -6.58 -2.97
N ILE A 126 12.49 -7.51 -3.03
CA ILE A 126 12.21 -8.45 -1.93
C ILE A 126 12.72 -9.81 -2.36
N ASN A 127 14.02 -10.01 -2.13
CA ASN A 127 14.72 -11.23 -2.48
C ASN A 127 15.41 -11.83 -1.27
N LEU A 128 15.25 -13.14 -1.12
CA LEU A 128 16.07 -13.93 -0.22
C LEU A 128 17.48 -14.00 -0.83
N ALA A 129 18.38 -13.14 -0.35
CA ALA A 129 19.79 -13.21 -0.76
C ALA A 129 20.28 -14.66 -0.56
N GLN A 130 20.70 -15.30 -1.65
CA GLN A 130 20.92 -16.74 -1.68
C GLN A 130 22.19 -17.18 -0.94
N ASN A 131 23.11 -16.28 -0.57
CA ASN A 131 24.45 -16.70 -0.13
C ASN A 131 25.12 -15.87 0.99
N ASP A 132 24.50 -14.85 1.56
CA ASP A 132 25.15 -14.12 2.67
C ASP A 132 24.88 -14.76 4.03
N VAL A 133 25.62 -15.85 4.26
CA VAL A 133 25.88 -16.41 5.60
C VAL A 133 27.05 -15.65 6.27
N GLN A 134 27.54 -14.57 5.67
CA GLN A 134 28.54 -13.72 6.30
C GLN A 134 27.93 -12.92 7.43
N LEU A 135 28.59 -12.97 8.59
CA LEU A 135 28.26 -12.18 9.76
C LEU A 135 28.22 -10.70 9.39
N HIS A 136 27.05 -10.08 9.55
CA HIS A 136 26.85 -8.68 9.22
C HIS A 136 27.86 -7.78 9.98
N PRO A 137 28.51 -6.79 9.33
CA PRO A 137 29.50 -5.92 9.98
C PRO A 137 28.99 -5.24 11.25
N HIS A 138 27.69 -4.92 11.28
CA HIS A 138 27.02 -4.30 12.42
C HIS A 138 26.94 -5.22 13.66
N VAL A 139 26.92 -6.53 13.45
CA VAL A 139 27.01 -7.52 14.53
C VAL A 139 28.47 -7.80 14.86
N ARG A 140 29.33 -8.00 13.84
CA ARG A 140 30.75 -8.36 14.01
C ARG A 140 31.53 -7.37 14.88
N HIS A 141 31.33 -6.07 14.69
CA HIS A 141 32.10 -5.04 15.38
C HIS A 141 31.44 -4.53 16.66
N ASN A 142 30.21 -4.96 16.96
CA ASN A 142 29.47 -4.52 18.13
C ASN A 142 29.65 -5.52 19.28
N LYS A 143 30.37 -5.11 20.33
CA LYS A 143 30.63 -5.92 21.53
C LYS A 143 29.37 -6.30 22.33
N ILE A 144 28.26 -5.58 22.13
CA ILE A 144 26.96 -5.92 22.74
C ILE A 144 26.32 -7.09 21.98
N PHE A 145 26.48 -7.15 20.66
CA PHE A 145 25.82 -8.15 19.81
C PHE A 145 26.67 -9.39 19.55
N TYR A 146 27.99 -9.24 19.45
CA TYR A 146 28.91 -10.35 19.36
C TYR A 146 29.33 -10.82 20.76
N PRO A 147 29.32 -12.14 21.08
CA PRO A 147 29.10 -13.27 20.16
C PRO A 147 27.64 -13.77 20.07
N TYR A 148 26.70 -13.18 20.82
CA TYR A 148 25.33 -13.68 20.97
C TYR A 148 24.57 -13.84 19.64
N PHE A 149 24.81 -12.94 18.69
CA PHE A 149 24.17 -12.92 17.37
C PHE A 149 25.10 -13.34 16.22
N LYS A 150 26.22 -14.01 16.51
CA LYS A 150 27.23 -14.36 15.49
C LYS A 150 26.72 -15.26 14.35
N ASN A 151 25.59 -15.94 14.54
CA ASN A 151 24.93 -16.77 13.54
C ASN A 151 23.54 -16.25 13.14
N ALA A 152 23.18 -15.04 13.59
CA ALA A 152 21.92 -14.42 13.21
C ALA A 152 22.04 -13.90 11.78
N VAL A 153 21.11 -14.32 10.92
CA VAL A 153 21.11 -13.93 9.50
C VAL A 153 20.16 -12.76 9.28
N ARG A 154 18.97 -12.79 9.91
CA ARG A 154 17.86 -11.84 9.68
C ARG A 154 16.99 -11.74 10.93
N ALA A 155 16.22 -10.66 10.99
CA ALA A 155 15.09 -10.56 11.91
C ALA A 155 13.82 -11.11 11.23
N ILE A 156 12.96 -11.77 12.01
CA ILE A 156 11.66 -12.21 11.55
C ILE A 156 10.59 -11.78 12.55
N ASP A 157 9.49 -11.23 12.04
CA ASP A 157 8.37 -10.81 12.89
C ASP A 157 7.02 -10.91 12.19
N GLY A 158 5.99 -11.16 12.99
CA GLY A 158 4.59 -11.21 12.58
C GLY A 158 3.90 -9.87 12.82
N THR A 159 3.14 -9.40 11.84
CA THR A 159 2.35 -8.18 11.95
C THR A 159 0.93 -8.41 11.45
N HIS A 160 -0.02 -7.70 12.07
CA HIS A 160 -1.42 -7.72 11.66
C HIS A 160 -1.73 -6.48 10.82
N ILE A 161 -2.28 -6.69 9.63
CA ILE A 161 -2.71 -5.61 8.73
C ILE A 161 -4.24 -5.64 8.60
N PRO A 162 -4.94 -4.48 8.65
CA PRO A 162 -6.38 -4.42 8.47
C PRO A 162 -6.84 -5.11 7.19
N ALA A 163 -7.87 -5.94 7.31
CA ALA A 163 -8.42 -6.70 6.19
C ALA A 163 -9.91 -6.41 6.04
N LEU A 164 -10.35 -6.29 4.79
CA LEU A 164 -11.76 -6.24 4.45
C LEU A 164 -12.20 -7.62 3.99
N VAL A 165 -13.10 -8.26 4.74
CA VAL A 165 -13.60 -9.60 4.44
C VAL A 165 -15.12 -9.66 4.56
N ARG A 166 -15.73 -10.61 3.86
CA ARG A 166 -17.16 -10.91 4.00
C ARG A 166 -17.50 -11.29 5.44
N LYS A 167 -18.70 -10.92 5.90
CA LYS A 167 -19.17 -11.17 7.28
C LYS A 167 -19.01 -12.63 7.71
N ASN A 168 -19.29 -13.59 6.83
CA ASN A 168 -19.14 -15.03 7.11
C ASN A 168 -17.68 -15.49 7.30
N LYS A 169 -16.68 -14.72 6.87
CA LYS A 169 -15.26 -14.98 7.11
C LYS A 169 -14.70 -14.21 8.30
N ALA A 170 -15.42 -13.21 8.80
CA ALA A 170 -14.92 -12.26 9.80
C ALA A 170 -14.37 -12.94 11.06
N THR A 171 -14.99 -14.02 11.55
CA THR A 171 -14.51 -14.75 12.73
C THR A 171 -13.09 -15.28 12.56
N ARG A 172 -12.73 -15.76 11.35
CA ARG A 172 -11.38 -16.25 11.07
C ARG A 172 -10.35 -15.12 11.01
N TYR A 173 -10.75 -13.96 10.52
CA TYR A 173 -9.84 -12.82 10.36
C TYR A 173 -9.73 -11.95 11.62
N ARG A 174 -10.49 -12.27 12.68
CA ARG A 174 -10.42 -11.52 13.94
C ARG A 174 -9.16 -11.90 14.70
N ASN A 175 -8.32 -10.90 15.01
CA ASN A 175 -7.13 -11.11 15.83
C ASN A 175 -7.44 -11.07 17.34
N ARG A 176 -6.39 -11.29 18.14
CA ARG A 176 -6.46 -11.23 19.62
C ARG A 176 -6.92 -9.86 20.15
N LYS A 177 -6.71 -8.77 19.40
CA LYS A 177 -7.15 -7.41 19.74
C LYS A 177 -8.61 -7.12 19.29
N GLY A 178 -9.30 -8.11 18.72
CA GLY A 178 -10.73 -8.05 18.41
C GLY A 178 -11.09 -7.41 17.06
N TRP A 179 -10.13 -6.93 16.27
CA TRP A 179 -10.38 -6.33 14.96
C TRP A 179 -9.99 -7.27 13.79
N ILE A 180 -10.52 -6.98 12.60
CA ILE A 180 -10.37 -7.82 11.41
C ILE A 180 -9.03 -7.52 10.71
N SER A 181 -8.20 -8.54 10.59
CA SER A 181 -6.84 -8.44 10.07
C SER A 181 -6.41 -9.65 9.27
N GLN A 182 -5.36 -9.49 8.49
CA GLN A 182 -4.51 -10.58 8.02
C GLN A 182 -3.23 -10.62 8.83
N ASN A 183 -2.77 -11.84 9.14
CA ASN A 183 -1.45 -12.04 9.71
C ASN A 183 -0.41 -12.12 8.58
N VAL A 184 0.69 -11.41 8.76
CA VAL A 184 1.72 -11.19 7.78
C VAL A 184 3.05 -11.43 8.45
N MET A 185 3.84 -12.34 7.90
CA MET A 185 5.17 -12.60 8.41
C MET A 185 6.19 -11.92 7.49
N ALA A 186 7.16 -11.22 8.05
CA ALA A 186 8.19 -10.57 7.26
C ALA A 186 9.58 -10.86 7.82
N THR A 187 10.57 -10.97 6.94
CA THR A 187 11.98 -11.02 7.33
C THR A 187 12.71 -9.79 6.81
N CYS A 188 13.58 -9.26 7.66
CA CYS A 188 14.33 -8.05 7.40
C CYS A 188 15.83 -8.30 7.62
N SER A 189 16.66 -7.71 6.76
CA SER A 189 18.12 -7.70 6.94
C SER A 189 18.54 -6.79 8.09
N PHE A 190 19.81 -6.85 8.47
CA PHE A 190 20.38 -5.89 9.42
C PHE A 190 20.46 -4.45 8.86
N ASP A 191 20.35 -4.28 7.54
CA ASP A 191 20.25 -2.98 6.87
C ASP A 191 18.81 -2.47 6.75
N LEU A 192 17.87 -3.10 7.48
CA LEU A 192 16.45 -2.76 7.48
C LEU A 192 15.77 -2.92 6.11
N GLN A 193 16.24 -3.88 5.30
CA GLN A 193 15.63 -4.19 4.02
C GLN A 193 14.78 -5.46 4.12
N PHE A 194 13.54 -5.40 3.64
CA PHE A 194 12.72 -6.61 3.51
C PHE A 194 13.31 -7.56 2.49
N GLN A 195 13.47 -8.80 2.91
CA GLN A 195 13.99 -9.86 2.04
C GLN A 195 12.97 -10.97 1.81
N TYR A 196 11.95 -11.02 2.66
CA TYR A 196 10.85 -11.94 2.50
C TYR A 196 9.60 -11.41 3.17
N VAL A 197 8.45 -11.61 2.52
CA VAL A 197 7.14 -11.24 3.06
C VAL A 197 6.14 -12.32 2.68
N ALA A 198 5.40 -12.73 3.70
CA ALA A 198 4.50 -13.87 3.73
C ALA A 198 3.10 -13.36 4.09
N VAL A 199 2.18 -13.41 3.14
CA VAL A 199 0.86 -12.76 3.21
C VAL A 199 -0.29 -13.77 3.11
N GLY A 200 -1.52 -13.32 3.32
CA GLY A 200 -2.73 -14.10 3.03
C GLY A 200 -3.27 -14.97 4.18
N TRP A 201 -2.63 -14.94 5.35
CA TRP A 201 -3.09 -15.70 6.52
C TRP A 201 -4.18 -14.97 7.29
N GLU A 202 -5.15 -15.71 7.83
CA GLU A 202 -6.22 -15.09 8.61
C GLU A 202 -5.69 -14.49 9.92
N GLY A 203 -6.28 -13.38 10.36
CA GLY A 203 -5.86 -12.68 11.58
C GLY A 203 -5.99 -13.46 12.89
N SER A 204 -6.72 -14.57 12.94
CA SER A 204 -6.72 -15.46 14.12
C SER A 204 -5.53 -16.43 14.14
N THR A 205 -4.77 -16.52 13.05
CA THR A 205 -3.63 -17.42 12.92
C THR A 205 -2.49 -16.95 13.79
N ALA A 206 -1.93 -17.86 14.60
CA ALA A 206 -0.73 -17.59 15.37
C ALA A 206 0.51 -17.49 14.45
N ASP A 207 1.43 -16.59 14.78
CA ASP A 207 2.66 -16.31 14.01
C ASP A 207 3.46 -17.58 13.72
N MET A 208 3.58 -18.47 14.71
CA MET A 208 4.27 -19.76 14.57
C MET A 208 3.65 -20.66 13.49
N ARG A 209 2.33 -20.58 13.29
CA ARG A 209 1.65 -21.34 12.24
C ARG A 209 1.92 -20.75 10.86
N VAL A 210 1.93 -19.43 10.74
CA VAL A 210 2.33 -18.74 9.50
C VAL A 210 3.76 -19.11 9.14
N LEU A 211 4.69 -19.02 10.11
CA LEU A 211 6.09 -19.37 9.92
C LEU A 211 6.28 -20.84 9.50
N ARG A 212 5.64 -21.78 10.21
CA ARG A 212 5.74 -23.21 9.90
C ARG A 212 5.23 -23.53 8.50
N TRP A 213 4.17 -22.88 8.05
CA TRP A 213 3.67 -23.07 6.69
C TRP A 213 4.71 -22.64 5.66
N HIS A 214 5.27 -21.43 5.81
CA HIS A 214 6.28 -20.88 4.89
C HIS A 214 7.58 -21.69 4.84
N TRP A 215 7.95 -22.33 5.94
CA TRP A 215 9.05 -23.30 5.98
C TRP A 215 8.76 -24.54 5.13
N ARG A 216 7.53 -25.07 5.22
CA ARG A 216 7.13 -26.29 4.51
C ARG A 216 6.98 -26.11 3.00
N VAL A 217 6.57 -24.91 2.55
CA VAL A 217 6.50 -24.60 1.11
C VAL A 217 7.88 -24.30 0.49
N GLY A 218 8.97 -24.49 1.25
CA GLY A 218 10.35 -24.41 0.74
C GLY A 218 10.84 -22.99 0.47
N VAL A 219 10.13 -21.97 0.95
CA VAL A 219 10.47 -20.57 0.68
C VAL A 219 11.51 -20.05 1.65
N LEU A 220 11.47 -20.47 2.92
CA LEU A 220 12.56 -20.26 3.87
C LEU A 220 13.39 -21.55 3.96
N VAL A 221 14.48 -21.61 3.21
CA VAL A 221 15.38 -22.77 3.23
C VAL A 221 16.30 -22.69 4.45
N SER A 222 16.28 -23.72 5.30
CA SER A 222 17.31 -23.95 6.32
C SER A 222 18.64 -24.22 5.64
N GLN A 223 19.54 -23.25 5.62
CA GLN A 223 20.93 -23.51 5.24
C GLN A 223 21.75 -23.76 6.52
N LYS A 224 21.85 -25.04 6.89
CA LYS A 224 22.66 -25.62 7.98
C LYS A 224 22.13 -25.48 9.42
N GLU A 225 22.47 -26.50 10.20
CA GLU A 225 21.98 -26.85 11.55
C GLU A 225 22.34 -25.87 12.69
N ASN A 226 22.65 -24.58 12.40
CA ASN A 226 23.08 -23.62 13.42
C ASN A 226 22.65 -22.16 13.15
N ILE A 227 21.52 -21.95 12.45
CA ILE A 227 20.95 -20.59 12.25
C ILE A 227 20.04 -20.23 13.43
N ILE A 228 20.33 -19.12 14.09
CA ILE A 228 19.45 -18.50 15.09
C ILE A 228 18.64 -17.42 14.39
N TRP A 229 17.33 -17.60 14.27
CA TRP A 229 16.42 -16.53 13.86
C TRP A 229 16.04 -15.69 15.07
N LEU A 230 16.13 -14.38 14.95
CA LEU A 230 15.69 -13.49 16.02
C LEU A 230 14.19 -13.26 15.88
N THR A 231 13.43 -13.93 16.75
CA THR A 231 12.06 -13.51 17.08
C THR A 231 12.17 -12.26 17.93
N LEU A 232 11.83 -11.10 17.36
CA LEU A 232 11.94 -9.83 18.07
C LEU A 232 10.77 -9.71 19.05
N ASP A 233 11.06 -9.63 20.35
CA ASP A 233 10.08 -9.17 21.33
C ASP A 233 9.87 -7.66 21.16
N THR A 234 8.60 -7.27 21.19
CA THR A 234 8.06 -5.90 21.12
C THR A 234 8.78 -4.86 21.99
N ARG A 235 9.46 -5.26 23.07
CA ARG A 235 10.17 -4.33 23.97
C ARG A 235 11.55 -3.91 23.47
N THR A 236 12.24 -4.72 22.67
CA THR A 236 13.59 -4.41 22.18
C THR A 236 13.57 -3.52 20.93
N LEU A 237 12.40 -3.41 20.27
CA LEU A 237 12.21 -2.56 19.11
C LEU A 237 12.15 -1.07 19.48
N ILE A 238 11.71 -0.66 20.67
CA ILE A 238 11.56 0.79 20.99
C ILE A 238 12.89 1.55 20.93
N SER A 239 14.03 0.88 21.15
CA SER A 239 15.38 1.47 21.02
C SER A 239 15.92 1.49 19.58
N PHE A 240 15.37 0.66 18.69
CA PHE A 240 15.74 0.58 17.27
C PHE A 240 14.74 1.32 16.35
N LEU A 241 13.51 1.58 16.81
CA LEU A 241 12.39 2.09 16.01
C LEU A 241 12.26 3.61 15.96
N HIS A 242 13.24 4.40 16.40
CA HIS A 242 13.08 5.85 16.36
C HIS A 242 13.39 6.50 15.00
N LEU A 243 13.84 5.73 14.00
CA LEU A 243 13.94 6.23 12.63
C LEU A 243 13.44 5.18 11.62
N THR A 244 12.47 5.59 10.80
CA THR A 244 12.14 5.05 9.46
C THR A 244 11.35 3.74 9.27
N VAL A 245 10.33 3.43 10.10
CA VAL A 245 9.43 2.27 9.85
C VAL A 245 8.20 2.59 8.98
N LEU A 246 8.16 3.76 8.33
CA LEU A 246 7.01 4.17 7.53
C LEU A 246 7.07 3.76 6.06
N ILE A 247 8.25 3.38 5.57
CA ILE A 247 8.41 2.78 4.23
C ILE A 247 8.07 1.28 4.26
N ASP A 248 8.06 0.67 5.45
CA ASP A 248 7.87 -0.75 5.62
C ASP A 248 6.41 -1.19 5.73
N ILE A 249 5.57 -0.38 6.37
CA ILE A 249 4.11 -0.59 6.38
C ILE A 249 3.52 -0.39 4.98
N ILE A 250 4.13 0.47 4.16
CA ILE A 250 3.76 0.68 2.76
C ILE A 250 4.01 -0.63 1.99
N CYS A 251 5.23 -1.16 1.93
CA CYS A 251 5.50 -2.42 1.21
C CYS A 251 4.70 -3.64 1.72
N LEU A 252 4.41 -3.73 3.03
CA LEU A 252 3.57 -4.79 3.60
C LEU A 252 2.08 -4.62 3.28
N SER A 253 1.56 -3.38 3.29
CA SER A 253 0.19 -3.10 2.83
C SER A 253 0.04 -3.42 1.34
N PHE A 254 1.11 -3.28 0.55
CA PHE A 254 1.09 -3.46 -0.91
C PHE A 254 1.00 -4.93 -1.33
N LEU A 255 1.73 -5.82 -0.67
CA LEU A 255 1.73 -7.24 -1.01
C LEU A 255 0.40 -7.93 -0.67
N ILE A 256 -0.28 -7.42 0.34
CA ILE A 256 -1.57 -7.92 0.80
C ILE A 256 -2.71 -7.35 -0.02
N TRP A 257 -2.67 -6.04 -0.36
CA TRP A 257 -3.65 -5.47 -1.26
C TRP A 257 -3.63 -6.18 -2.62
N ALA A 258 -2.46 -6.54 -3.16
CA ALA A 258 -2.36 -7.21 -4.45
C ALA A 258 -2.98 -8.61 -4.51
N GLU A 259 -2.91 -9.41 -3.44
CA GLU A 259 -3.53 -10.76 -3.39
C GLU A 259 -4.98 -10.77 -2.87
N VAL A 260 -5.45 -9.69 -2.26
CA VAL A 260 -6.85 -9.54 -1.78
C VAL A 260 -7.78 -8.97 -2.87
N ILE A 261 -7.23 -8.41 -3.96
CA ILE A 261 -7.98 -7.94 -5.15
C ILE A 261 -8.32 -9.10 -6.09
N ASP A 262 -8.88 -10.18 -5.54
CA ASP A 262 -9.88 -10.97 -6.28
C ASP A 262 -11.26 -10.87 -5.61
N ILE A 263 -11.38 -10.11 -4.50
CA ILE A 263 -12.61 -10.08 -3.70
C ILE A 263 -13.17 -8.67 -3.44
N THR A 264 -12.43 -7.54 -3.54
CA THR A 264 -13.04 -6.23 -3.18
C THR A 264 -12.43 -4.96 -3.84
N ILE A 265 -12.45 -4.88 -5.17
CA ILE A 265 -12.52 -3.59 -5.91
C ILE A 265 -13.58 -3.75 -7.02
N GLN A 266 -14.85 -3.94 -6.69
CA GLN A 266 -15.76 -2.79 -6.74
C GLN A 266 -15.34 -1.71 -5.73
N MET A 267 -14.43 -0.83 -6.14
CA MET A 267 -14.47 0.55 -5.66
C MET A 267 -15.82 1.05 -6.13
N ASN A 268 -16.82 1.10 -5.23
CA ASN A 268 -18.21 1.45 -5.51
C ASN A 268 -18.35 2.46 -6.65
N CYS A 269 -18.52 1.94 -7.86
CA CYS A 269 -19.08 2.69 -8.96
C CYS A 269 -20.58 2.61 -8.68
N SER A 270 -21.07 3.55 -7.90
CA SER A 270 -22.50 3.83 -7.81
C SER A 270 -22.92 4.40 -9.17
N THR A 271 -23.05 3.55 -10.19
CA THR A 271 -24.04 3.80 -11.22
C THR A 271 -25.39 3.60 -10.56
N THR A 272 -25.90 4.64 -9.90
CA THR A 272 -27.35 4.78 -9.79
C THR A 272 -27.84 4.93 -11.22
N GLY A 273 -28.24 3.81 -11.82
CA GLY A 273 -29.15 3.84 -12.95
C GLY A 273 -30.40 4.55 -12.46
N MET A 274 -30.57 5.80 -12.90
CA MET A 274 -31.92 6.32 -13.04
C MET A 274 -32.49 5.62 -14.26
N HIS A 275 -33.37 4.66 -14.01
CA HIS A 275 -34.47 4.42 -14.91
C HIS A 275 -35.13 5.76 -15.22
N ASN A 276 -35.17 6.10 -16.51
CA ASN A 276 -36.31 6.69 -17.22
C ASN A 276 -36.08 6.48 -18.71
#